data_AF-A0A3M7R6F3-F1
#
_entry.id   AF-A0A3M7R6F3-F1
#
_cell.length_a   1.000
_cell.length_b   1.000
_cell.length_c   1.000
_cell.angle_alpha   90.00
_cell.angle_beta   90.00
_cell.angle_gamma   90.00
#
_symmetry.space_group_name_H-M   'P 1'
#
loop_
_entity.id
_entity.type
_entity.pdbx_description
1 polymer ?
#
loop_
_entity_poly.entity_id
_entity_poly.type
_entity_poly.pdbx_seq_one_letter_code
_entity_poly.pdbx_strand_id
1 'polypeptide(L)' 'MCRKVSCIKCKKPTWAGCGLHIETALGDVPMEQRCQCTRFNYQHLEDYKYKLNILLRFE' A
#
# COMPACT_ATOMS: atom_id res chain seq x y z
N MET A 1 -2.87 9.55 -8.04
CA MET A 1 -2.79 8.39 -8.95
C MET A 1 -2.44 7.15 -8.14
N CYS A 2 -3.12 6.02 -8.31
CA CYS A 2 -2.73 4.79 -7.61
C CYS A 2 -1.45 4.22 -8.22
N ARG A 3 -0.60 3.60 -7.40
CA ARG A 3 0.64 2.96 -7.86
C ARG A 3 0.85 1.60 -7.21
N LYS A 4 1.54 0.70 -7.91
CA LYS A 4 1.95 -0.63 -7.40
C LYS A 4 2.94 -0.48 -6.24
N VAL A 5 2.67 -1.17 -5.13
CA VAL A 5 3.54 -1.29 -3.95
C VAL A 5 3.45 -2.72 -3.40
N SER A 6 4.38 -3.14 -2.55
CA SER A 6 4.33 -4.46 -1.92
C SER A 6 3.64 -4.40 -0.56
N CYS A 7 2.76 -5.36 -0.27
CA CYS A 7 2.14 -5.48 1.05
C CYS A 7 3.19 -5.82 2.11
N ILE A 8 3.23 -5.09 3.23
CA ILE A 8 4.19 -5.38 4.31
C ILE A 8 3.94 -6.76 4.96
N LYS A 9 2.69 -7.22 4.99
CA LYS A 9 2.25 -8.45 5.67
C LYS A 9 2.49 -9.69 4.83
N CYS A 10 1.99 -9.72 3.59
CA CYS A 10 2.05 -10.91 2.73
C CYS A 10 3.02 -10.79 1.55
N LYS A 11 3.69 -9.64 1.38
CA LYS A 11 4.67 -9.34 0.32
C LYS A 11 4.14 -9.36 -1.12
N LYS A 12 2.88 -9.75 -1.34
CA LYS A 12 2.22 -9.68 -2.65
C LYS A 12 2.00 -8.23 -3.12
N PRO A 13 2.00 -7.97 -4.45
CA PRO A 13 1.65 -6.66 -5.01
C PRO A 13 0.27 -6.17 -4.57
N THR A 14 0.20 -4.89 -4.23
CA THR A 14 -1.02 -4.14 -3.91
C THR A 14 -0.87 -2.70 -4.42
N TRP A 15 -1.84 -1.83 -4.13
CA TRP A 15 -1.79 -0.42 -4.53
C TRP A 15 -1.71 0.51 -3.32
N ALA A 16 -1.07 1.66 -3.53
CA ALA A 16 -1.16 2.85 -2.71
C ALA A 16 -1.90 3.96 -3.47
N GLY A 17 -2.85 4.65 -2.84
CA GLY A 17 -3.67 5.70 -3.44
C GLY A 17 -5.16 5.55 -3.09
N CYS A 18 -6.02 6.30 -3.80
CA CYS A 18 -7.46 6.44 -3.50
C CYS A 18 -8.33 5.21 -3.80
N GLY A 19 -7.79 4.15 -4.42
CA GLY A 19 -8.56 2.93 -4.74
C GLY A 19 -9.42 3.01 -6.01
N LEU A 20 -9.56 4.19 -6.62
CA LEU A 20 -10.28 4.32 -7.89
C LEU A 20 -9.47 3.88 -9.12
N HIS A 21 -8.16 3.68 -8.97
CA HIS A 21 -7.25 3.40 -10.09
C HIS A 21 -6.49 2.08 -9.89
N ILE A 22 -7.11 1.10 -9.21
CA ILE A 22 -6.46 -0.16 -8.85
C ILE A 22 -6.14 -0.99 -10.09
N GLU A 23 -7.09 -1.10 -11.01
CA GLU A 23 -6.91 -1.91 -12.22
C GLU A 23 -5.81 -1.34 -13.12
N THR A 24 -5.67 -0.01 -13.19
CA THR A 24 -4.53 0.62 -13.86
C THR A 24 -3.21 0.38 -13.10
N ALA A 25 -3.23 0.48 -11.77
CA ALA A 25 -2.02 0.32 -10.95
C ALA A 25 -1.51 -1.13 -10.88
N LEU A 26 -2.37 -2.12 -11.11
CA LEU A 26 -2.06 -3.56 -11.03
C LEU A 26 -2.39 -4.28 -12.34
N GLY A 27 -2.47 -3.56 -13.46
CA GLY A 27 -2.86 -4.13 -14.76
C GLY A 27 -1.92 -5.23 -15.25
N ASP A 28 -0.65 -5.20 -14.85
CA ASP A 28 0.36 -6.21 -15.14
C ASP A 28 0.41 -7.36 -14.13
N VAL A 29 -0.42 -7.33 -13.08
CA VAL A 29 -0.42 -8.32 -12.00
C VAL A 29 -1.68 -9.18 -12.07
N PRO A 30 -1.57 -10.50 -12.35
CA PRO A 30 -2.70 -11.42 -12.31
C PRO A 30 -3.41 -11.40 -10.94
N MET A 31 -4.73 -11.54 -10.94
CA MET A 31 -5.54 -11.38 -9.72
C MET A 31 -5.13 -12.31 -8.58
N GLU A 32 -4.69 -13.54 -8.89
CA GLU A 32 -4.17 -14.53 -7.93
C GLU A 32 -2.86 -14.12 -7.25
N GLN A 33 -2.08 -13.28 -7.94
CA GLN A 33 -0.80 -12.75 -7.45
C GLN A 33 -0.98 -11.46 -6.67
N ARG A 34 -2.16 -10.81 -6.73
CA ARG A 34 -2.47 -9.61 -5.95
C ARG A 34 -2.66 -9.95 -4.46
N CYS A 35 -2.38 -8.97 -3.61
CA CYS A 35 -2.62 -9.04 -2.18
C CYS A 35 -4.12 -9.19 -1.89
N GLN A 36 -4.49 -10.18 -1.08
CA GLN A 36 -5.86 -10.43 -0.61
C GLN A 36 -6.05 -10.10 0.88
N CYS A 37 -5.07 -9.49 1.54
CA CYS A 37 -5.22 -9.10 2.94
C CYS A 37 -6.36 -8.09 3.08
N THR A 38 -7.21 -8.28 4.10
CA THR A 38 -8.18 -7.26 4.52
C THR A 38 -7.45 -5.94 4.74
N ARG A 39 -7.82 -4.92 3.96
CA ARG A 39 -7.24 -3.59 4.14
C ARG A 39 -7.83 -3.01 5.42
N PHE A 40 -7.01 -2.87 6.44
CA PHE A 40 -7.32 -1.94 7.52
C PHE A 40 -7.32 -0.55 6.90
N ASN A 41 -8.46 0.12 7.00
CA ASN A 41 -8.75 1.36 6.30
C ASN A 41 -7.93 2.51 6.91
N TYR A 42 -6.67 2.62 6.52
CA TYR A 42 -5.87 3.81 6.71
C TYR A 42 -5.72 4.45 5.34
N GLN A 43 -6.68 5.30 4.98
CA GLN A 43 -6.67 6.10 3.76
C GLN A 43 -5.38 6.95 3.60
N HIS A 44 -4.51 7.00 4.62
CA HIS A 44 -3.23 7.67 4.62
C HIS A 44 -2.07 6.71 4.90
N LEU A 45 -1.36 6.29 3.85
CA LEU A 45 0.02 5.80 3.98
C LEU A 45 1.05 6.94 3.85
N GLU A 46 0.60 8.21 3.88
CA GLU A 46 1.48 9.30 4.34
C GLU A 46 1.92 9.06 5.79
N ASP A 47 1.14 8.30 6.58
CA ASP A 47 1.48 7.94 7.97
C ASP A 47 2.62 6.94 8.13
N TYR A 48 3.04 6.16 7.11
CA TYR A 48 4.25 5.33 7.29
C TYR A 48 5.53 6.16 7.22
N LYS A 49 5.48 7.33 6.56
CA LYS A 49 6.51 8.36 6.62
C LYS A 49 6.45 9.11 7.96
N TYR A 50 5.26 9.28 8.54
CA TYR A 50 5.05 9.90 9.86
C TYR A 50 5.39 8.96 11.03
N LYS A 51 5.17 7.64 10.92
CA LYS A 51 5.55 6.63 11.92
C LYS A 51 7.07 6.43 11.96
N LEU A 52 7.75 6.47 10.82
CA LEU A 52 9.21 6.51 10.77
C LEU A 52 9.76 7.88 11.24
N ASN A 53 9.09 9.01 10.95
CA ASN A 53 9.50 10.32 11.48
C ASN A 53 9.21 10.53 12.98
N ILE A 54 8.26 9.82 13.59
CA ILE A 54 8.02 9.84 15.05
C ILE A 54 9.00 8.92 15.78
N LEU A 55 9.35 7.76 15.18
CA LEU A 55 10.29 6.82 15.78
C LEU A 55 11.76 7.24 15.63
N LEU A 56 12.07 8.23 14.78
CA LEU A 56 13.42 8.77 14.55
C LEU A 56 13.61 10.20 15.10
N ARG A 57 12.70 10.70 15.95
CA ARG A 57 12.78 12.06 16.56
C ARG A 57 12.95 12.07 18.09
N PHE A 58 13.30 10.95 18.69
CA PHE A 58 13.76 10.89 20.08
C PHE A 58 15.28 10.68 20.10
N GLU A 59 16.02 11.73 19.73
CA GLU A 59 17.33 12.05 20.31
C GLU A 59 17.17 13.34 21.10
#